data_AF-A0A534P3Y2-F1
#
_entry.id   AF-A0A534P3Y2-F1
#
_cell.length_a   1.000
_cell.length_b   1.000
_cell.length_c   1.000
_cell.angle_alpha   90.00
_cell.angle_beta   90.00
_cell.angle_gamma   90.00
#
_symmetry.space_group_name_H-M   'P 1'
#
loop_
_entity.id
_entity.type
_entity.pdbx_description
1 polymer ?
#
loop_
_entity_poly.entity_id
_entity_poly.type
_entity_poly.pdbx_seq_one_letter_code
_entity_poly.pdbx_strand_id
1 'polypeptide(L)'
;REERKVQALIAAGYPSDFNGDAYRTVSGQNANNSVRISDRFLDAVTKDGPWETVARVDGKVVDRLSARELWMEMAEAAHKCADPGLQFDDTINKWHTCKATDRIYASNPCSEFVFLDDTACNLASLNLLKFLTEGDGFDVEGYKHACRIFFLAQEIAVDLASYPTRRIAERSHQFRPLGLGYANLGTLLMVESLPYDSEAGRAMAASITAIMTGEAYALS
;
A
#
# COMPACT_ATOMS: atom_id res chain seq x y z
N ARG A 1 11.72 19.38 11.47
CA ARG A 1 12.23 20.78 11.34
C ARG A 1 11.21 21.64 10.62
N GLU A 2 10.76 21.24 9.44
CA GLU A 2 9.74 21.96 8.68
C GLU A 2 8.39 22.07 9.41
N GLU A 3 7.95 21.02 10.10
CA GLU A 3 6.70 21.08 10.87
C GLU A 3 6.73 22.14 11.99
N ARG A 4 7.86 22.28 12.69
CA ARG A 4 8.03 23.33 13.71
C ARG A 4 8.03 24.73 13.10
N LYS A 5 8.52 24.87 11.86
CA LYS A 5 8.49 26.13 11.12
C LYS A 5 7.05 26.51 10.77
N VAL A 6 6.23 25.56 10.30
CA VAL A 6 4.81 25.81 10.03
C VAL A 6 4.07 26.19 11.30
N GLN A 7 4.27 25.44 12.39
CA GLN A 7 3.66 25.76 13.69
C GLN A 7 4.03 27.17 14.16
N ALA A 8 5.29 27.58 13.98
CA ALA A 8 5.73 28.94 14.30
C ALA A 8 5.08 30.00 13.40
N LEU A 9 4.88 29.73 12.11
CA LEU A 9 4.19 30.64 11.18
C LEU A 9 2.70 30.75 11.52
N ILE A 10 2.02 29.65 11.84
CA ILE A 10 0.63 29.64 12.29
C ILE A 10 0.50 30.45 13.59
N ALA A 11 1.40 30.22 14.56
CA ALA A 11 1.42 30.98 15.81
C ALA A 11 1.69 32.48 15.59
N ALA A 12 2.39 32.85 14.51
CA ALA A 12 2.63 34.23 14.09
C ALA A 12 1.47 34.86 13.30
N GLY A 13 0.34 34.15 13.15
CA GLY A 13 -0.88 34.67 12.53
C GLY A 13 -1.11 34.25 11.08
N TYR A 14 -0.28 33.36 10.52
CA TYR A 14 -0.55 32.79 9.20
C TYR A 14 -1.73 31.79 9.27
N PRO A 15 -2.55 31.68 8.21
CA PRO A 15 -3.63 30.69 8.16
C PRO A 15 -3.10 29.27 8.33
N SER A 16 -3.83 28.46 9.10
CA SER A 16 -3.53 27.03 9.30
C SER A 16 -4.02 26.13 8.16
N ASP A 17 -4.54 26.72 7.08
CA ASP A 17 -4.94 25.99 5.88
C ASP A 17 -3.72 25.32 5.24
N PHE A 18 -3.84 24.04 4.90
CA PHE A 18 -2.79 23.26 4.27
C PHE A 18 -2.39 23.79 2.88
N ASN A 19 -3.29 24.52 2.22
CA ASN A 19 -2.97 25.23 0.97
C ASN A 19 -2.40 26.64 1.18
N GLY A 20 -2.32 27.09 2.44
CA GLY A 20 -1.93 28.43 2.84
C GLY A 20 -0.42 28.68 2.75
N ASP A 21 -0.05 29.95 2.85
CA ASP A 21 1.33 30.41 2.63
C ASP A 21 2.34 29.80 3.60
N ALA A 22 1.92 29.41 4.82
CA ALA A 22 2.79 28.74 5.78
C ALA A 22 3.26 27.37 5.26
N TYR A 23 2.33 26.54 4.80
CA TYR A 23 2.60 25.19 4.31
C TYR A 23 3.32 25.18 2.96
N ARG A 24 3.12 26.19 2.11
CA ARG A 24 3.89 26.37 0.85
C ARG A 24 5.39 26.54 1.06
N THR A 25 5.81 26.98 2.25
CA THR A 25 7.24 27.15 2.56
C THR A 25 7.94 25.87 3.03
N VAL A 26 7.21 24.76 3.14
CA VAL A 26 7.76 23.46 3.53
C VAL A 26 8.17 22.68 2.29
N SER A 27 9.46 22.35 2.19
CA SER A 27 9.96 21.43 1.18
C SER A 27 9.42 20.02 1.43
N GLY A 28 8.91 19.36 0.38
CA GLY A 28 8.48 17.95 0.44
C GLY A 28 7.00 17.73 0.76
N GLN A 29 6.16 18.77 0.90
CA GLN A 29 4.71 18.64 1.14
C GLN A 29 3.94 17.89 0.04
N ASN A 30 4.44 17.92 -1.21
CA ASN A 30 3.79 17.25 -2.35
C ASN A 30 4.37 15.86 -2.63
N ALA A 31 5.01 15.23 -1.65
CA ALA A 31 5.57 13.90 -1.78
C ALA A 31 5.12 13.04 -0.59
N ASN A 32 4.62 11.85 -0.89
CA ASN A 32 4.41 10.81 0.11
C ASN A 32 5.75 10.15 0.41
N ASN A 33 6.19 10.18 1.66
CA ASN A 33 7.45 9.57 2.05
C ASN A 33 7.19 8.17 2.60
N SER A 34 7.98 7.19 2.19
CA SER A 34 7.90 5.83 2.73
C SER A 34 9.29 5.29 3.02
N VAL A 35 9.41 4.52 4.10
CA VAL A 35 10.65 3.84 4.48
C VAL A 35 10.46 2.34 4.26
N ARG A 36 11.45 1.72 3.61
CA ARG A 36 11.51 0.27 3.42
C ARG A 36 12.22 -0.37 4.61
N ILE A 37 11.51 -1.23 5.31
CA ILE A 37 11.94 -1.89 6.54
C ILE A 37 12.32 -3.34 6.23
N SER A 38 13.53 -3.73 6.64
CA SER A 38 13.99 -5.13 6.57
C SER A 38 13.70 -5.86 7.88
N ASP A 39 13.61 -7.20 7.81
CA ASP A 39 13.49 -8.06 8.98
C ASP A 39 14.69 -7.87 9.91
N ARG A 40 15.90 -7.67 9.36
CA ARG A 40 17.13 -7.36 10.12
C ARG A 40 16.98 -6.09 10.97
N PHE A 41 16.33 -5.06 10.43
CA PHE A 41 16.11 -3.82 11.18
C PHE A 41 15.14 -4.03 12.33
N LEU A 42 14.01 -4.70 12.09
CA LEU A 42 13.03 -5.01 13.14
C LEU A 42 13.63 -5.89 14.24
N ASP A 43 14.48 -6.84 13.86
CA ASP A 43 15.26 -7.66 14.80
C ASP A 43 16.17 -6.79 15.68
N ALA A 44 16.84 -5.80 15.10
CA ALA A 44 17.65 -4.86 15.87
C ALA A 44 16.79 -3.98 16.79
N VAL A 45 15.62 -3.51 16.34
CA VAL A 45 14.68 -2.72 17.16
C VAL A 45 14.21 -3.52 18.37
N THR A 46 13.78 -4.77 18.17
CA THR A 46 13.23 -5.62 19.23
C THR A 46 14.29 -5.99 20.27
N LYS A 47 15.53 -6.20 19.84
CA LYS A 47 16.68 -6.57 20.69
C LYS A 47 17.44 -5.36 21.27
N ASP A 48 16.96 -4.14 21.02
CA ASP A 48 17.65 -2.90 21.41
C ASP A 48 19.10 -2.82 20.89
N GLY A 49 19.30 -3.31 19.66
CA GLY A 49 20.61 -3.42 19.02
C GLY A 49 20.99 -2.19 18.19
N PRO A 50 22.27 -2.13 17.76
CA PRO A 50 22.73 -1.08 16.86
C PRO A 50 22.21 -1.28 15.44
N TRP A 51 22.08 -0.19 14.70
CA TRP A 51 21.85 -0.17 13.26
C TRP A 51 23.00 0.53 12.54
N GLU A 52 23.63 -0.17 11.61
CA GLU A 52 24.74 0.35 10.83
C GLU A 52 24.23 0.86 9.47
N THR A 53 24.51 2.12 9.17
CA THR A 53 24.29 2.69 7.84
C THR A 53 25.45 2.30 6.92
N VAL A 54 25.15 1.97 5.67
CA VAL A 54 26.14 1.49 4.71
C VAL A 54 26.17 2.37 3.47
N ALA A 55 27.38 2.67 2.99
CA ALA A 55 27.57 3.39 1.74
C ALA A 55 27.11 2.54 0.55
N ARG A 56 26.29 3.12 -0.33
CA ARG A 56 25.72 2.39 -1.49
C ARG A 56 26.76 1.97 -2.54
N VAL A 57 27.91 2.64 -2.59
CA VAL A 57 28.95 2.43 -3.62
C VAL A 57 29.89 1.29 -3.26
N ASP A 58 30.37 1.23 -2.01
CA ASP A 58 31.41 0.28 -1.58
C ASP A 58 31.01 -0.55 -0.34
N GLY A 59 29.80 -0.37 0.18
CA GLY A 59 29.25 -1.16 1.28
C GLY A 59 29.87 -0.89 2.65
N LYS A 60 30.79 0.08 2.78
CA LYS A 60 31.41 0.39 4.06
C LYS A 60 30.40 0.96 5.04
N VAL A 61 30.57 0.62 6.32
CA VAL A 61 29.80 1.24 7.40
C VAL A 61 30.16 2.72 7.49
N VAL A 62 29.13 3.57 7.46
CA VAL A 62 29.27 5.03 7.54
C VAL A 62 28.99 5.52 8.95
N ASP A 63 27.94 5.00 9.57
CA ASP A 63 27.51 5.41 10.91
C ASP A 63 26.84 4.24 11.65
N ARG A 64 26.77 4.34 12.97
CA ARG A 64 26.15 3.36 13.86
C ARG A 64 25.17 4.06 14.81
N LEU A 65 23.90 3.71 14.66
CA LEU A 65 22.77 4.35 15.32
C LEU A 65 22.07 3.36 16.26
N SER A 66 21.23 3.83 17.18
CA SER A 66 20.30 2.95 17.89
C SER A 66 19.12 2.62 16.99
N ALA A 67 18.86 1.33 16.76
CA ALA A 67 17.69 0.91 15.98
C ALA A 67 16.39 1.35 16.64
N ARG A 68 16.32 1.28 17.98
CA ARG A 68 15.16 1.70 18.76
C ARG A 68 14.90 3.20 18.64
N GLU A 69 15.94 4.04 18.74
CA GLU A 69 15.78 5.49 18.61
C GLU A 69 15.29 5.85 17.21
N LEU A 70 15.87 5.26 16.15
CA LEU A 70 15.39 5.45 14.78
C LEU A 70 13.93 5.03 14.58
N TRP A 71 13.52 3.90 15.16
CA TRP A 71 12.13 3.45 15.12
C TRP A 71 11.20 4.46 15.81
N MET A 72 11.61 4.97 16.98
CA MET A 72 10.84 5.99 17.70
C MET A 72 10.78 7.31 16.95
N GLU A 73 11.84 7.73 16.27
CA GLU A 73 11.83 8.91 15.41
C GLU A 73 10.85 8.77 14.24
N MET A 74 10.82 7.60 13.59
CA MET A 74 9.83 7.32 12.53
C MET A 74 8.39 7.35 13.08
N ALA A 75 8.15 6.73 14.24
CA ALA A 75 6.83 6.73 14.88
C ALA A 75 6.41 8.15 15.30
N GLU A 76 7.32 8.95 15.85
CA GLU A 76 7.04 10.33 16.24
C GLU A 76 6.77 11.22 15.03
N ALA A 77 7.48 11.02 13.92
CA ALA A 77 7.20 11.70 12.65
C ALA A 77 5.81 11.30 12.11
N ALA A 78 5.51 10.00 12.05
CA ALA A 78 4.23 9.52 11.56
C ALA A 78 3.06 10.02 12.41
N HIS A 79 3.24 10.12 13.73
CA HIS A 79 2.24 10.72 14.60
C HIS A 79 2.00 12.21 14.32
N LYS A 80 3.04 12.97 13.97
CA LYS A 80 2.96 14.41 13.74
C LYS A 80 2.43 14.78 12.37
N CYS A 81 2.81 14.04 11.32
CA CYS A 81 2.54 14.42 9.94
C CYS A 81 2.08 13.28 9.03
N ALA A 82 1.67 12.14 9.61
CA ALA A 82 1.24 10.94 8.88
C ALA A 82 2.29 10.31 7.95
N ASP A 83 3.56 10.71 8.08
CA ASP A 83 4.70 10.26 7.29
C ASP A 83 5.88 9.90 8.21
N PRO A 84 6.70 8.88 7.87
CA PRO A 84 6.63 8.11 6.63
C PRO A 84 5.66 6.92 6.70
N GLY A 85 5.14 6.52 5.55
CA GLY A 85 4.57 5.17 5.36
C GLY A 85 5.64 4.08 5.53
N LEU A 86 5.21 2.86 5.88
CA LEU A 86 6.11 1.72 6.08
C LEU A 86 5.89 0.65 5.01
N GLN A 87 6.99 0.15 4.44
CA GLN A 87 6.97 -0.97 3.49
C GLN A 87 7.90 -2.09 3.98
N PHE A 88 7.37 -3.27 4.28
CA PHE A 88 8.18 -4.39 4.77
C PHE A 88 8.86 -5.14 3.61
N ASP A 89 10.09 -4.74 3.28
CA ASP A 89 10.82 -5.13 2.07
C ASP A 89 11.03 -6.64 1.95
N ASP A 90 11.43 -7.29 3.04
CA ASP A 90 11.68 -8.74 3.04
C ASP A 90 10.38 -9.54 2.92
N THR A 91 9.30 -9.10 3.59
CA THR A 91 7.97 -9.71 3.44
C THR A 91 7.45 -9.55 2.01
N ILE A 92 7.55 -8.35 1.44
CA ILE A 92 7.18 -8.05 0.05
C ILE A 92 7.87 -9.01 -0.92
N ASN A 93 9.20 -9.11 -0.83
CA ASN A 93 9.98 -9.96 -1.73
C ASN A 93 9.79 -11.46 -1.45
N LYS A 94 9.46 -11.84 -0.21
CA LYS A 94 9.09 -13.21 0.15
C LYS A 94 7.77 -13.65 -0.48
N TRP A 95 6.82 -12.74 -0.70
CA TRP A 95 5.53 -13.02 -1.34
C TRP A 95 5.47 -12.66 -2.82
N HIS A 96 6.56 -12.13 -3.39
CA HIS A 96 6.62 -11.81 -4.81
C HIS A 96 6.28 -13.03 -5.67
N THR A 97 5.32 -12.88 -6.58
CA THR A 97 4.84 -13.94 -7.47
C THR A 97 5.74 -14.20 -8.68
N CYS A 98 6.66 -13.28 -9.01
CA CYS A 98 7.57 -13.41 -10.16
C CYS A 98 9.06 -13.41 -9.76
N LYS A 99 9.43 -14.09 -8.66
CA LYS A 99 10.80 -14.04 -8.08
C LYS A 99 11.96 -14.39 -9.02
N ALA A 100 11.69 -15.12 -10.10
CA ALA A 100 12.71 -15.48 -11.10
C ALA A 100 13.09 -14.31 -12.03
N THR A 101 12.44 -13.15 -11.87
CA THR A 101 12.61 -11.98 -12.74
C THR A 101 13.57 -10.97 -12.10
N ASP A 102 13.06 -10.14 -11.19
CA ASP A 102 13.82 -9.11 -10.48
C ASP A 102 13.25 -8.93 -9.06
N ARG A 103 13.93 -8.14 -8.23
CA ARG A 103 13.43 -7.72 -6.92
C ARG A 103 12.35 -6.65 -7.09
N ILE A 104 11.39 -6.61 -6.16
CA ILE A 104 10.51 -5.45 -6.00
C ILE A 104 11.27 -4.36 -5.24
N TYR A 105 11.45 -3.19 -5.88
CA TYR A 105 12.22 -2.07 -5.34
C TYR A 105 11.37 -1.02 -4.62
N ALA A 106 10.10 -0.86 -4.98
CA ALA A 106 9.17 0.09 -4.38
C ALA A 106 7.72 -0.35 -4.60
N SER A 107 6.80 0.40 -4.00
CA SER A 107 5.37 0.36 -4.33
C SER A 107 4.98 1.61 -5.14
N ASN A 108 3.76 1.64 -5.66
CA ASN A 108 3.11 2.84 -6.18
C ASN A 108 2.78 3.88 -5.07
N PRO A 109 2.28 5.09 -5.43
CA PRO A 109 1.98 6.16 -4.46
C PRO A 109 0.95 5.80 -3.37
N CYS A 110 0.07 4.85 -3.62
CA CYS A 110 -0.98 4.43 -2.70
C CYS A 110 -0.61 3.17 -1.88
N SER A 111 0.60 2.62 -2.07
CA SER A 111 1.17 1.49 -1.33
C SER A 111 0.48 0.12 -1.50
N GLU A 112 -0.49 -0.02 -2.40
CA GLU A 112 -1.23 -1.26 -2.69
C GLU A 112 -0.66 -2.05 -3.87
N PHE A 113 0.02 -1.37 -4.80
CA PHE A 113 0.61 -2.02 -5.97
C PHE A 113 2.10 -2.29 -5.74
N VAL A 114 2.38 -3.55 -5.40
CA VAL A 114 3.71 -4.03 -5.03
C VAL A 114 4.19 -5.03 -6.08
N PHE A 115 4.79 -4.50 -7.15
CA PHE A 115 5.21 -5.29 -8.32
C PHE A 115 6.49 -4.74 -8.95
N LEU A 116 6.94 -5.35 -10.04
CA LEU A 116 8.17 -4.99 -10.74
C LEU A 116 8.15 -3.54 -11.23
N ASP A 117 9.32 -2.90 -11.28
CA ASP A 117 9.47 -1.55 -11.83
C ASP A 117 8.95 -1.47 -13.28
N ASP A 118 8.56 -0.29 -13.72
CA ASP A 118 8.05 -0.06 -15.07
C ASP A 118 6.89 -0.99 -15.46
N THR A 119 6.01 -1.28 -14.51
CA THR A 119 4.73 -1.95 -14.78
C THR A 119 3.58 -1.02 -14.42
N ALA A 120 2.40 -1.28 -15.00
CA ALA A 120 1.21 -0.47 -14.76
C ALA A 120 0.25 -1.10 -13.75
N CYS A 121 -0.38 -0.27 -12.94
CA CYS A 121 -1.43 -0.68 -12.02
C CYS A 121 -2.78 -0.71 -12.76
N ASN A 122 -3.21 -1.88 -13.24
CA ASN A 122 -4.53 -2.03 -13.87
C ASN A 122 -5.57 -2.33 -12.79
N LEU A 123 -6.27 -1.30 -12.30
CA LEU A 123 -7.07 -1.36 -11.08
C LEU A 123 -8.58 -1.34 -11.34
N ALA A 124 -9.33 -2.12 -10.55
CA ALA A 124 -10.78 -2.03 -10.43
C ALA A 124 -11.22 -2.36 -8.99
N SER A 125 -12.42 -1.92 -8.60
CA SER A 125 -12.96 -2.18 -7.26
C SER A 125 -14.42 -2.60 -7.32
N LEU A 126 -14.76 -3.71 -6.68
CA LEU A 126 -16.15 -4.14 -6.49
C LEU A 126 -16.79 -3.42 -5.30
N ASN A 127 -17.98 -2.87 -5.47
CA ASN A 127 -18.77 -2.34 -4.36
C ASN A 127 -19.44 -3.50 -3.60
N LEU A 128 -18.98 -3.79 -2.38
CA LEU A 128 -19.47 -4.94 -1.61
C LEU A 128 -20.96 -4.88 -1.28
N LEU A 129 -21.55 -3.68 -1.21
CA LEU A 129 -22.98 -3.51 -0.93
C LEU A 129 -23.89 -4.01 -2.06
N LYS A 130 -23.35 -4.24 -3.26
CA LYS A 130 -24.11 -4.82 -4.38
C LYS A 130 -24.35 -6.32 -4.23
N PHE A 131 -23.66 -6.97 -3.29
CA PHE A 131 -23.79 -8.39 -2.99
C PHE A 131 -24.55 -8.62 -1.67
N LEU A 132 -25.17 -7.59 -1.11
CA LEU A 132 -26.11 -7.76 -0.01
C LEU A 132 -27.50 -8.05 -0.57
N THR A 133 -28.10 -9.12 -0.07
CA THR A 133 -29.46 -9.53 -0.42
C THR A 133 -30.44 -9.09 0.66
N GLU A 134 -31.71 -8.89 0.29
CA GLU A 134 -32.77 -8.61 1.28
C GLU A 134 -33.08 -9.90 2.06
N GLY A 135 -32.41 -10.09 3.20
CA GLY A 135 -32.69 -11.16 4.17
C GLY A 135 -31.83 -12.43 4.04
N ASP A 136 -31.10 -12.63 2.94
CA ASP A 136 -30.28 -13.84 2.68
C ASP A 136 -28.76 -13.62 2.89
N GLY A 137 -28.36 -12.48 3.48
CA GLY A 137 -26.96 -12.16 3.75
C GLY A 137 -26.17 -11.84 2.48
N PHE A 138 -24.91 -12.32 2.41
CA PHE A 138 -23.98 -12.00 1.32
C PHE A 138 -24.11 -12.98 0.13
N ASP A 139 -24.39 -12.47 -1.06
CA ASP A 139 -24.45 -13.21 -2.34
C ASP A 139 -23.05 -13.61 -2.81
N VAL A 140 -22.60 -14.76 -2.33
CA VAL A 140 -21.29 -15.34 -2.65
C VAL A 140 -21.17 -15.69 -4.15
N GLU A 141 -22.21 -16.25 -4.77
CA GLU A 141 -22.14 -16.66 -6.17
C GLU A 141 -22.14 -15.46 -7.12
N GLY A 142 -22.92 -14.42 -6.82
CA GLY A 142 -22.86 -13.14 -7.51
C GLY A 142 -21.49 -12.46 -7.36
N TYR A 143 -20.90 -12.51 -6.17
CA TYR A 143 -19.56 -11.97 -5.93
C TYR A 143 -18.49 -12.70 -6.74
N LYS A 144 -18.49 -14.04 -6.72
CA LYS A 144 -17.60 -14.88 -7.54
C LYS A 144 -17.75 -14.58 -9.03
N HIS A 145 -18.99 -14.48 -9.50
CA HIS A 145 -19.28 -14.12 -10.89
C HIS A 145 -18.71 -12.74 -11.25
N ALA A 146 -18.91 -11.74 -10.40
CA ALA A 146 -18.36 -10.41 -10.61
C ALA A 146 -16.82 -10.42 -10.65
N CYS A 147 -16.16 -11.13 -9.73
CA CYS A 147 -14.70 -11.28 -9.75
C CYS A 147 -14.19 -11.79 -11.10
N ARG A 148 -14.77 -12.88 -11.63
CA ARG A 148 -14.37 -13.45 -12.93
C ARG A 148 -14.53 -12.46 -14.07
N ILE A 149 -15.66 -11.75 -14.13
CA ILE A 149 -15.92 -10.76 -15.18
C ILE A 149 -14.92 -9.61 -15.10
N PHE A 150 -14.64 -9.09 -13.89
CA PHE A 150 -13.73 -7.96 -13.73
C PHE A 150 -12.28 -8.33 -14.00
N PHE A 151 -11.80 -9.50 -13.58
CA PHE A 151 -10.46 -9.96 -13.94
C PHE A 151 -10.32 -10.13 -15.46
N LEU A 152 -11.30 -10.75 -16.13
CA LEU A 152 -11.29 -10.87 -17.58
C LEU A 152 -11.28 -9.51 -18.28
N ALA A 153 -12.10 -8.57 -17.79
CA ALA A 153 -12.15 -7.22 -18.34
C ALA A 153 -10.82 -6.46 -18.15
N GLN A 154 -10.22 -6.53 -16.97
CA GLN A 154 -8.91 -5.94 -16.70
C GLN A 154 -7.84 -6.57 -17.59
N GLU A 155 -7.89 -7.88 -17.80
CA GLU A 155 -6.94 -8.60 -18.62
C GLU A 155 -6.98 -8.18 -20.09
N ILE A 156 -8.19 -8.01 -20.64
CA ILE A 156 -8.38 -7.45 -21.98
C ILE A 156 -7.88 -6.00 -22.04
N ALA A 157 -8.11 -5.22 -20.97
CA ALA A 157 -7.75 -3.81 -20.94
C ALA A 157 -6.24 -3.55 -20.98
N VAL A 158 -5.39 -4.49 -20.53
CA VAL A 158 -3.93 -4.34 -20.54
C VAL A 158 -3.41 -4.01 -21.95
N ASP A 159 -3.82 -4.75 -22.97
CA ASP A 159 -3.32 -4.53 -24.34
C ASP A 159 -4.04 -3.40 -25.09
N LEU A 160 -5.18 -2.94 -24.56
CA LEU A 160 -5.92 -1.80 -25.10
C LEU A 160 -5.52 -0.47 -24.46
N ALA A 161 -4.73 -0.50 -23.39
CA ALA A 161 -4.26 0.69 -22.70
C ALA A 161 -3.18 1.43 -23.50
N SER A 162 -3.11 2.75 -23.29
CA SER A 162 -2.00 3.58 -23.77
C SER A 162 -1.00 3.81 -22.65
N TYR A 163 0.27 3.46 -22.88
CA TYR A 163 1.32 3.55 -21.88
C TYR A 163 2.27 4.73 -22.14
N PRO A 164 2.75 5.42 -21.09
CA PRO A 164 3.57 6.63 -21.24
C PRO A 164 4.99 6.35 -21.73
N THR A 165 5.49 5.11 -21.57
CA THR A 165 6.79 4.70 -22.08
C THR A 165 6.72 3.32 -22.71
N ARG A 166 7.60 3.06 -23.67
CA ARG A 166 7.73 1.75 -24.32
C ARG A 166 8.04 0.64 -23.31
N ARG A 167 8.90 0.91 -22.34
CA ARG A 167 9.28 -0.07 -21.30
C ARG A 167 8.08 -0.47 -20.45
N ILE A 168 7.23 0.49 -20.09
CA ILE A 168 5.99 0.21 -19.35
C ILE A 168 5.02 -0.62 -20.20
N ALA A 169 4.89 -0.30 -21.49
CA ALA A 169 4.06 -1.09 -22.40
C ALA A 169 4.53 -2.55 -22.49
N GLU A 170 5.82 -2.76 -22.74
CA GLU A 170 6.42 -4.09 -22.88
C GLU A 170 6.28 -4.92 -21.60
N ARG A 171 6.62 -4.37 -20.43
CA ARG A 171 6.50 -5.11 -19.16
C ARG A 171 5.05 -5.34 -18.75
N SER A 172 4.15 -4.38 -18.99
CA SER A 172 2.72 -4.57 -18.69
C SER A 172 2.12 -5.68 -19.56
N HIS A 173 2.48 -5.75 -20.84
CA HIS A 173 2.09 -6.85 -21.73
C HIS A 173 2.65 -8.21 -21.28
N GLN A 174 3.91 -8.26 -20.85
CA GLN A 174 4.59 -9.50 -20.45
C GLN A 174 4.08 -10.05 -19.11
N PHE A 175 3.87 -9.18 -18.12
CA PHE A 175 3.55 -9.59 -16.75
C PHE A 175 2.07 -9.49 -16.41
N ARG A 176 1.29 -8.80 -17.23
CA ARG A 176 -0.17 -8.66 -17.11
C ARG A 176 -0.64 -8.35 -15.69
N PRO A 177 -0.06 -7.32 -15.03
CA PRO A 177 -0.35 -7.04 -13.63
C PRO A 177 -1.79 -6.53 -13.47
N LEU A 178 -2.63 -7.29 -12.78
CA LEU A 178 -4.02 -6.93 -12.47
C LEU A 178 -4.17 -6.62 -10.98
N GLY A 179 -5.02 -5.65 -10.64
CA GLY A 179 -5.38 -5.34 -9.27
C GLY A 179 -6.89 -5.20 -9.12
N LEU A 180 -7.57 -6.27 -8.71
CA LEU A 180 -8.97 -6.20 -8.31
C LEU A 180 -9.05 -6.04 -6.80
N GLY A 181 -9.71 -4.98 -6.35
CA GLY A 181 -10.01 -4.72 -4.96
C GLY A 181 -11.51 -4.64 -4.70
N TYR A 182 -11.85 -4.10 -3.54
CA TYR A 182 -13.23 -3.87 -3.14
C TYR A 182 -13.37 -2.60 -2.31
N ALA A 183 -14.56 -2.01 -2.34
CA ALA A 183 -14.96 -0.85 -1.57
C ALA A 183 -16.11 -1.19 -0.61
N ASN A 184 -16.32 -0.33 0.39
CA ASN A 184 -17.43 -0.42 1.36
C ASN A 184 -17.38 -1.62 2.31
N LEU A 185 -16.19 -2.15 2.64
CA LEU A 185 -16.06 -3.20 3.66
C LEU A 185 -16.61 -2.74 5.02
N GLY A 186 -16.29 -1.52 5.46
CA GLY A 186 -16.82 -0.99 6.73
C GLY A 186 -18.35 -0.92 6.74
N THR A 187 -18.96 -0.42 5.65
CA THR A 187 -20.42 -0.35 5.54
C THR A 187 -21.05 -1.73 5.50
N LEU A 188 -20.44 -2.70 4.80
CA LEU A 188 -20.89 -4.09 4.80
C LEU A 188 -20.95 -4.64 6.24
N LEU A 189 -19.86 -4.50 6.99
CA LEU A 189 -19.80 -4.96 8.38
C LEU A 189 -20.86 -4.26 9.26
N MET A 190 -21.08 -2.97 9.06
CA MET A 190 -22.12 -2.22 9.80
C MET A 190 -23.54 -2.75 9.51
N VAL A 191 -23.87 -3.00 8.24
CA VAL A 191 -25.21 -3.51 7.85
C VAL A 191 -25.43 -4.92 8.41
N GLU A 192 -24.40 -5.76 8.39
CA GLU A 192 -24.42 -7.12 8.95
C GLU A 192 -24.31 -7.13 10.49
N SER A 193 -24.30 -5.96 11.15
CA SER A 193 -24.15 -5.84 12.61
C SER A 193 -22.89 -6.52 13.16
N LEU A 194 -21.80 -6.51 12.39
CA LEU A 194 -20.50 -7.07 12.76
C LEU A 194 -19.55 -5.94 13.18
N PRO A 195 -19.11 -5.88 14.44
CA PRO A 195 -18.09 -4.92 14.86
C PRO A 195 -16.79 -5.14 14.06
N TYR A 196 -16.14 -4.05 13.65
CA TYR A 196 -14.96 -4.10 12.77
C TYR A 196 -13.79 -4.87 13.40
N ASP A 197 -13.62 -4.75 14.72
CA ASP A 197 -12.58 -5.41 15.52
C ASP A 197 -13.02 -6.79 16.09
N SER A 198 -14.19 -7.29 15.69
CA SER A 198 -14.66 -8.62 16.11
C SER A 198 -14.04 -9.75 15.30
N GLU A 199 -14.05 -10.96 15.87
CA GLU A 199 -13.64 -12.18 15.15
C GLU A 199 -14.51 -12.41 13.91
N ALA A 200 -15.82 -12.20 14.03
CA ALA A 200 -16.76 -12.33 12.92
C ALA A 200 -16.49 -11.30 11.80
N GLY A 201 -16.21 -10.04 12.15
CA GLY A 201 -15.84 -9.01 11.19
C GLY A 201 -14.54 -9.33 10.43
N ARG A 202 -13.52 -9.81 11.15
CA ARG A 202 -12.28 -10.31 10.52
C ARG A 202 -12.52 -11.53 9.62
N ALA A 203 -13.36 -12.46 10.05
CA ALA A 203 -13.71 -13.65 9.26
C ALA A 203 -14.45 -13.29 7.97
N MET A 204 -15.35 -12.30 8.00
CA MET A 204 -16.03 -11.77 6.82
C MET A 204 -15.03 -11.14 5.84
N ALA A 205 -14.15 -10.25 6.32
CA ALA A 205 -13.12 -9.62 5.48
C ALA A 205 -12.15 -10.64 4.85
N ALA A 206 -11.74 -11.64 5.63
CA ALA A 206 -10.88 -12.73 5.16
C ALA A 206 -11.58 -13.57 4.09
N SER A 207 -12.86 -13.90 4.27
CA SER A 207 -13.64 -14.70 3.32
C SER A 207 -13.82 -13.99 1.98
N ILE A 208 -14.15 -12.70 2.00
CA ILE A 208 -14.27 -11.86 0.79
C ILE A 208 -12.94 -11.85 0.02
N THR A 209 -11.84 -11.59 0.73
CA THR A 209 -10.50 -11.56 0.12
C THR A 209 -10.10 -12.93 -0.44
N ALA A 210 -10.36 -14.00 0.31
CA ALA A 210 -10.02 -15.36 -0.08
C ALA A 210 -10.79 -15.81 -1.33
N ILE A 211 -12.09 -15.50 -1.41
CA ILE A 211 -12.93 -15.81 -2.58
C ILE A 211 -12.40 -15.07 -3.81
N MET A 212 -12.17 -13.75 -3.70
CA MET A 212 -11.64 -12.95 -4.81
C MET A 212 -10.28 -13.48 -5.28
N THR A 213 -9.40 -13.83 -4.34
CA THR A 213 -8.07 -14.39 -4.63
C THR A 213 -8.19 -15.75 -5.33
N GLY A 214 -9.10 -16.62 -4.87
CA GLY A 214 -9.36 -17.92 -5.48
C GLY A 214 -9.87 -17.81 -6.90
N GLU A 215 -10.83 -16.92 -7.16
CA GLU A 215 -11.34 -16.65 -8.51
C GLU A 215 -10.26 -16.04 -9.43
N ALA A 216 -9.36 -15.21 -8.89
CA ALA A 216 -8.22 -14.67 -9.64
C ALA A 216 -7.32 -15.80 -10.16
N TYR A 217 -6.88 -16.69 -9.26
CA TYR A 217 -5.99 -17.80 -9.61
C TYR A 217 -6.67 -18.86 -10.48
N ALA A 218 -7.98 -19.07 -10.33
CA ALA A 218 -8.74 -20.01 -11.16
C ALA A 218 -8.90 -19.52 -12.61
N LEU A 219 -8.91 -18.21 -12.83
CA LEU A 219 -9.00 -17.61 -14.16
C LEU A 219 -7.65 -17.47 -14.86
N SER A 220 -6.56 -17.34 -14.08
CA SER A 220 -5.19 -17.08 -14.56
C SER A 220 -4.53 -18.29 -15.23
#